data_AF-A3ZV88-F1
#
_entry.id   AF-A3ZV88-F1
#
_cell.length_a   1.000
_cell.length_b   1.000
_cell.length_c   1.000
_cell.angle_alpha   90.00
_cell.angle_beta   90.00
_cell.angle_gamma   90.00
#
_symmetry.space_group_name_H-M   'P 1'
#
loop_
_entity.id
_entity.type
_entity.pdbx_description
1 polymer ?
#
loop_
_entity_poly.entity_id
_entity_poly.type
_entity_poly.pdbx_seq_one_letter_code
_entity_poly.pdbx_strand_id
1 'polypeptide(L)'
;MSLSDRIAEELSVRISARESLPEPFSIANVARMFDVSASPVRTAFDQLVEEGLLIRDDTGRIAPNPARRLKRRPKREKALEPSLEIRIREFIIRRSLAGDDSFLREEATAERFGVSRTVLRHWLGKLAGQGFVEHVQRRGWRSRLFLPKDLEHYSEVREMLELMALRSVRDRLDATMLEEILAGNQPLSEGKPQIDNRLHGYWIELSENHYIQDFFERHGVFHAAIFDLATTEMSAVEEMAEQHCVILESLLKRNWKQAESVLSKHIRAQIPRVEKMLAQIRSEGK
;
A
#
# COMPACT_ATOMS: atom_id res chain seq x y z
N MET A 1 -14.78 -19.11 -14.89
CA MET A 1 -15.02 -19.99 -13.73
C MET A 1 -16.40 -20.58 -13.89
N SER A 2 -16.53 -21.89 -13.97
CA SER A 2 -17.82 -22.56 -14.20
C SER A 2 -18.71 -22.47 -12.95
N LEU A 3 -20.02 -22.66 -13.11
CA LEU A 3 -20.96 -22.71 -11.99
C LEU A 3 -20.64 -23.89 -11.05
N SER A 4 -20.22 -25.02 -11.61
CA SER A 4 -19.79 -26.20 -10.86
C SER A 4 -18.51 -25.93 -10.07
N ASP A 5 -17.54 -25.21 -10.65
CA ASP A 5 -16.27 -24.87 -9.97
C ASP A 5 -16.55 -24.00 -8.72
N ARG A 6 -17.49 -23.06 -8.83
CA ARG A 6 -17.92 -22.19 -7.72
C ARG A 6 -18.56 -22.99 -6.58
N ILE A 7 -19.41 -23.95 -6.92
CA ILE A 7 -20.09 -24.81 -5.94
C ILE A 7 -19.07 -25.72 -5.24
N ALA A 8 -18.14 -26.31 -6.01
CA ALA A 8 -17.07 -27.14 -5.46
C ALA A 8 -16.15 -26.35 -4.51
N GLU A 9 -15.76 -25.13 -4.88
CA GLU A 9 -14.92 -24.25 -4.06
C GLU A 9 -15.60 -23.89 -2.73
N GLU A 10 -16.85 -23.42 -2.78
CA GLU A 10 -17.61 -23.04 -1.58
C GLU A 10 -17.84 -24.25 -0.64
N LEU A 11 -18.19 -25.41 -1.18
CA LEU A 11 -18.36 -26.63 -0.37
C LEU A 11 -17.04 -27.10 0.24
N SER A 12 -15.93 -27.01 -0.50
CA SER A 12 -14.59 -27.33 0.01
C SER A 12 -14.23 -26.44 1.20
N VAL A 13 -14.55 -25.14 1.14
CA VAL A 13 -14.35 -24.20 2.25
C VAL A 13 -15.19 -24.59 3.47
N ARG A 14 -16.48 -24.83 3.30
CA ARG A 14 -17.38 -25.21 4.42
C ARG A 14 -16.99 -26.52 5.09
N ILE A 15 -16.65 -27.54 4.29
CA ILE A 15 -16.14 -28.83 4.78
C ILE A 15 -14.82 -28.64 5.54
N SER A 16 -13.91 -27.80 5.03
CA SER A 16 -12.64 -27.47 5.69
C SER A 16 -12.81 -26.74 7.01
N ALA A 17 -13.77 -25.81 7.06
CA ALA A 17 -14.02 -24.94 8.22
C ALA A 17 -14.93 -25.61 9.27
N ARG A 18 -15.47 -26.81 9.00
CA ARG A 18 -16.52 -27.47 9.81
C ARG A 18 -17.75 -26.58 10.00
N GLU A 19 -18.07 -25.79 8.99
CA GLU A 19 -19.29 -25.00 8.97
C GLU A 19 -20.52 -25.88 8.72
N SER A 20 -21.69 -25.38 9.08
CA SER A 20 -22.95 -26.10 8.87
C SER A 20 -23.18 -26.36 7.38
N LEU A 21 -23.34 -27.65 7.05
CA LEU A 21 -23.77 -28.13 5.75
C LEU A 21 -25.28 -28.37 5.79
N PRO A 22 -25.98 -28.27 4.64
CA PRO A 22 -27.41 -28.56 4.60
C PRO A 22 -27.66 -30.02 5.03
N GLU A 23 -28.57 -30.21 5.98
CA GLU A 23 -28.99 -31.54 6.44
C GLU A 23 -30.38 -31.91 5.88
N PRO A 24 -30.56 -33.09 5.27
CA PRO A 24 -29.53 -34.06 4.91
C PRO A 24 -28.60 -33.56 3.79
N PHE A 25 -27.31 -33.87 3.90
CA PHE A 25 -26.32 -33.49 2.89
C PHE A 25 -26.57 -34.28 1.59
N SER A 26 -27.20 -33.62 0.63
CA SER A 26 -27.69 -34.24 -0.61
C SER A 26 -27.62 -33.27 -1.77
N ILE A 27 -27.55 -33.80 -2.99
CA ILE A 27 -27.55 -33.01 -4.24
C ILE A 27 -28.75 -32.05 -4.26
N ALA A 28 -29.93 -32.51 -3.85
CA ALA A 28 -31.16 -31.71 -3.87
C ALA A 28 -31.11 -30.51 -2.91
N ASN A 29 -30.57 -30.71 -1.70
CA ASN A 29 -30.50 -29.63 -0.71
C ASN A 29 -29.37 -28.64 -1.02
N VAL A 30 -28.25 -29.12 -1.56
CA VAL A 30 -27.18 -28.25 -2.05
C VAL A 30 -27.66 -27.47 -3.27
N ALA A 31 -28.38 -28.08 -4.21
CA ALA A 31 -28.99 -27.38 -5.33
C ALA A 31 -29.92 -26.25 -4.87
N ARG A 32 -30.73 -26.48 -3.84
CA ARG A 32 -31.58 -25.45 -3.22
C ARG A 32 -30.78 -24.35 -2.53
N MET A 33 -29.69 -24.70 -1.84
CA MET A 33 -28.82 -23.74 -1.16
C MET A 33 -28.17 -22.75 -2.13
N PHE A 34 -27.79 -23.21 -3.33
CA PHE A 34 -27.17 -22.39 -4.35
C PHE A 34 -28.14 -21.83 -5.39
N ASP A 35 -29.44 -22.17 -5.29
CA ASP A 35 -30.49 -21.82 -6.26
C ASP A 35 -30.15 -22.24 -7.70
N VAL A 36 -29.75 -23.50 -7.87
CA VAL A 36 -29.30 -24.08 -9.16
C VAL A 36 -29.97 -25.43 -9.45
N SER A 37 -29.84 -25.90 -10.69
CA SER A 37 -30.26 -27.27 -11.04
C SER A 37 -29.32 -28.33 -10.43
N ALA A 38 -29.77 -29.58 -10.39
CA ALA A 38 -28.98 -30.68 -9.82
C ALA A 38 -27.71 -31.04 -10.63
N SER A 39 -27.64 -30.64 -11.90
CA SER A 39 -26.53 -30.99 -12.80
C SER A 39 -25.18 -30.38 -12.38
N PRO A 40 -25.04 -29.05 -12.16
CA PRO A 40 -23.79 -28.47 -11.70
C PRO A 40 -23.36 -28.94 -10.30
N VAL A 41 -24.34 -29.29 -9.44
CA VAL A 41 -24.07 -29.86 -8.12
C VAL A 41 -23.50 -31.28 -8.22
N ARG A 42 -24.01 -32.11 -9.15
CA ARG A 42 -23.43 -33.44 -9.41
C ARG A 42 -21.98 -33.34 -9.87
N THR A 43 -21.71 -32.46 -10.84
CA THR A 43 -20.34 -32.23 -11.31
C THR A 43 -19.42 -31.76 -10.19
N ALA A 44 -19.87 -30.83 -9.34
CA ALA A 44 -19.11 -30.37 -8.18
C ALA A 44 -18.86 -31.50 -7.16
N PHE A 45 -19.86 -32.35 -6.92
CA PHE A 45 -19.73 -33.50 -6.02
C PHE A 45 -18.75 -34.54 -6.57
N ASP A 46 -18.82 -34.85 -7.87
CA ASP A 46 -17.89 -35.78 -8.53
C ASP A 46 -16.44 -35.28 -8.43
N GLN A 47 -16.22 -33.99 -8.68
CA GLN A 47 -14.92 -33.36 -8.48
C GLN A 47 -14.44 -33.49 -7.03
N LEU A 48 -15.30 -33.22 -6.03
CA LEU A 48 -14.91 -33.31 -4.63
C LEU A 48 -14.69 -34.76 -4.15
N VAL A 49 -15.32 -35.74 -4.79
CA VAL A 49 -15.05 -37.17 -4.56
C VAL A 49 -13.71 -37.57 -5.18
N GLU A 50 -13.42 -37.15 -6.40
CA GLU A 50 -12.11 -37.36 -7.06
C GLU A 50 -10.99 -36.69 -6.27
N GLU A 51 -11.24 -35.48 -5.78
CA GLU A 51 -10.33 -34.78 -4.89
C GLU A 51 -10.23 -35.46 -3.53
N GLY A 52 -11.12 -36.38 -3.14
CA GLY A 52 -11.10 -37.15 -1.89
C GLY A 52 -11.70 -36.43 -0.67
N LEU A 53 -12.36 -35.29 -0.88
CA LEU A 53 -13.02 -34.49 0.16
C LEU A 53 -14.42 -35.00 0.52
N LEU A 54 -15.08 -35.64 -0.44
CA LEU A 54 -16.32 -36.37 -0.24
C LEU A 54 -16.07 -37.87 -0.44
N ILE A 55 -16.85 -38.68 0.25
CA ILE A 55 -16.93 -40.13 0.04
C ILE A 55 -18.35 -40.50 -0.37
N ARG A 56 -18.44 -41.53 -1.21
CA ARG A 56 -19.69 -42.23 -1.51
C ARG A 56 -19.72 -43.46 -0.61
N ASP A 57 -20.75 -43.59 0.22
CA ASP A 57 -20.95 -44.81 0.98
C ASP A 57 -21.49 -45.93 0.09
N ASP A 58 -21.57 -47.15 0.63
CA ASP A 58 -22.03 -48.35 -0.08
C ASP A 58 -23.49 -48.23 -0.56
N THR A 59 -24.24 -47.24 -0.07
CA THR A 59 -25.62 -46.93 -0.48
C THR A 59 -25.69 -45.81 -1.52
N GLY A 60 -24.55 -45.29 -1.97
CA GLY A 60 -24.43 -44.20 -2.92
C GLY A 60 -24.70 -42.81 -2.34
N ARG A 61 -24.86 -42.68 -1.01
CA ARG A 61 -24.99 -41.39 -0.34
C ARG A 61 -23.62 -40.72 -0.24
N ILE A 62 -23.64 -39.40 -0.34
CA ILE A 62 -22.43 -38.60 -0.34
C ILE A 62 -22.28 -37.95 1.03
N ALA A 63 -21.11 -38.13 1.64
CA ALA A 63 -20.79 -37.55 2.93
C ALA A 63 -19.37 -36.94 2.91
N PRO A 64 -19.09 -35.93 3.76
CA PRO A 64 -17.73 -35.44 3.96
C PRO A 64 -16.80 -36.56 4.43
N ASN A 65 -15.59 -36.64 3.86
CA ASN A 65 -14.60 -37.66 4.22
C ASN A 65 -14.00 -37.39 5.61
N PRO A 66 -14.24 -38.22 6.64
CA PRO A 66 -13.74 -37.97 7.99
C PRO A 66 -12.23 -38.23 8.14
N ALA A 67 -11.64 -39.10 7.30
CA ALA A 67 -10.24 -39.51 7.38
C ALA A 67 -9.28 -38.48 6.74
N ARG A 68 -9.81 -37.59 5.88
CA ARG A 68 -9.01 -36.57 5.21
C ARG A 68 -9.05 -35.28 6.00
N ARG A 69 -8.09 -35.09 6.91
CA ARG A 69 -7.75 -33.75 7.43
C ARG A 69 -7.34 -32.89 6.24
N LEU A 70 -8.18 -31.93 5.87
CA LEU A 70 -7.78 -30.88 4.96
C LEU A 70 -6.52 -30.23 5.52
N LYS A 71 -5.39 -30.36 4.82
CA LYS A 71 -4.37 -29.31 4.88
C LYS A 71 -5.17 -28.05 4.61
N ARG A 72 -5.29 -27.14 5.60
CA ARG A 72 -5.90 -25.82 5.37
C ARG A 72 -5.32 -25.35 4.05
N ARG A 73 -6.08 -25.36 2.95
CA ARG A 73 -5.74 -24.49 1.84
C ARG A 73 -5.77 -23.13 2.51
N PRO A 74 -4.65 -22.40 2.56
CA PRO A 74 -4.70 -21.07 3.13
C PRO A 74 -5.84 -20.39 2.40
N LYS A 75 -6.80 -19.87 3.17
CA LYS A 75 -7.84 -18.99 2.65
C LYS A 75 -7.13 -18.14 1.60
N ARG A 76 -7.53 -18.22 0.33
CA ARG A 76 -7.20 -17.17 -0.63
C ARG A 76 -8.05 -15.92 -0.28
N GLU A 77 -8.04 -15.51 0.99
CA GLU A 77 -7.60 -14.17 1.26
C GLU A 77 -6.22 -14.12 0.60
N LYS A 78 -6.17 -13.75 -0.69
CA LYS A 78 -4.98 -13.05 -1.16
C LYS A 78 -4.80 -12.01 -0.08
N ALA A 79 -3.78 -12.19 0.77
CA ALA A 79 -3.28 -11.11 1.61
C ALA A 79 -3.33 -9.92 0.68
N LEU A 80 -4.18 -8.95 1.02
CA LEU A 80 -4.37 -7.72 0.28
C LEU A 80 -2.96 -7.23 -0.05
N GLU A 81 -2.49 -7.56 -1.25
CA GLU A 81 -1.04 -7.68 -1.47
C GLU A 81 -0.48 -6.28 -1.22
N PRO A 82 0.56 -6.09 -0.39
CA PRO A 82 1.17 -4.78 -0.22
C PRO A 82 1.51 -4.13 -1.57
N SER A 83 1.81 -4.96 -2.58
CA SER A 83 1.99 -4.54 -3.97
C SER A 83 0.74 -3.92 -4.63
N LEU A 84 -0.47 -4.35 -4.28
CA LEU A 84 -1.72 -3.81 -4.82
C LEU A 84 -2.01 -2.42 -4.25
N GLU A 85 -1.82 -2.21 -2.95
CA GLU A 85 -1.95 -0.87 -2.35
C GLU A 85 -0.99 0.11 -3.00
N ILE A 86 0.29 -0.28 -3.13
CA ILE A 86 1.34 0.53 -3.77
C ILE A 86 0.92 0.91 -5.19
N ARG A 87 0.46 -0.06 -6.00
CA ARG A 87 -0.01 0.18 -7.37
C ARG A 87 -1.22 1.11 -7.45
N ILE A 88 -2.21 0.95 -6.56
CA ILE A 88 -3.40 1.82 -6.52
C ILE A 88 -2.99 3.24 -6.11
N ARG A 89 -2.13 3.36 -5.10
CA ARG A 89 -1.59 4.64 -4.63
C ARG A 89 -0.81 5.36 -5.72
N GLU A 90 0.09 4.66 -6.42
CA GLU A 90 0.85 5.25 -7.54
C GLU A 90 -0.09 5.73 -8.66
N PHE A 91 -1.10 4.93 -9.02
CA PHE A 91 -2.11 5.33 -10.00
C PHE A 91 -2.86 6.61 -9.60
N ILE A 92 -3.24 6.74 -8.32
CA ILE A 92 -3.91 7.93 -7.79
C ILE A 92 -2.97 9.15 -7.80
N ILE A 93 -1.71 8.98 -7.39
CA ILE A 93 -0.72 10.05 -7.40
C ILE A 93 -0.48 10.54 -8.83
N ARG A 94 -0.29 9.63 -9.79
CA ARG A 94 -0.12 10.01 -11.20
C ARG A 94 -1.30 10.81 -11.75
N ARG A 95 -2.54 10.43 -11.40
CA ARG A 95 -3.75 11.22 -11.74
C ARG A 95 -3.72 12.61 -11.10
N SER A 96 -3.39 12.69 -9.82
CA SER A 96 -3.24 13.95 -9.08
C SER A 96 -2.23 14.89 -9.76
N LEU A 97 -1.05 14.36 -10.12
CA LEU A 97 0.04 15.11 -10.74
C LEU A 97 -0.27 15.55 -12.19
N ALA A 98 -1.05 14.75 -12.91
CA ALA A 98 -1.58 15.09 -14.23
C ALA A 98 -2.68 16.17 -14.16
N GLY A 99 -3.17 16.51 -12.97
CA GLY A 99 -4.28 17.45 -12.78
C GLY A 99 -5.64 16.86 -13.17
N ASP A 100 -5.77 15.53 -13.20
CA ASP A 100 -7.04 14.85 -13.48
C ASP A 100 -7.94 14.94 -12.24
N ASP A 101 -8.96 15.80 -12.32
CA ASP A 101 -9.96 16.04 -11.27
C ASP A 101 -11.21 15.15 -11.40
N SER A 102 -11.23 14.26 -12.39
CA SER A 102 -12.39 13.42 -12.66
C SER A 102 -12.57 12.30 -11.62
N PHE A 103 -13.83 11.91 -11.43
CA PHE A 103 -14.19 10.86 -10.48
C PHE A 103 -13.72 9.48 -10.94
N LEU A 104 -13.09 8.74 -10.02
CA LEU A 104 -12.77 7.33 -10.18
C LEU A 104 -14.06 6.51 -10.18
N ARG A 105 -14.37 5.90 -11.32
CA ARG A 105 -15.45 4.91 -11.43
C ARG A 105 -14.98 3.60 -10.81
N GLU A 106 -15.66 3.15 -9.76
CA GLU A 106 -15.28 1.93 -9.02
C GLU A 106 -15.25 0.68 -9.89
N GLU A 107 -16.24 0.50 -10.78
CA GLU A 107 -16.31 -0.65 -11.69
C GLU A 107 -15.06 -0.72 -12.59
N ALA A 108 -14.79 0.36 -13.33
CA ALA A 108 -13.68 0.44 -14.28
C ALA A 108 -12.31 0.40 -13.58
N THR A 109 -12.22 0.98 -12.38
CA THR A 109 -10.98 0.98 -11.59
C THR A 109 -10.73 -0.41 -11.01
N ALA A 110 -11.77 -1.12 -10.56
CA ALA A 110 -11.64 -2.48 -10.05
C ALA A 110 -11.21 -3.45 -11.16
N GLU A 111 -11.80 -3.30 -12.35
CA GLU A 111 -11.41 -4.05 -13.56
C GLU A 111 -9.95 -3.79 -13.94
N ARG A 112 -9.51 -2.52 -13.97
CA ARG A 112 -8.11 -2.14 -14.25
C ARG A 112 -7.10 -2.87 -13.34
N PHE A 113 -7.43 -3.04 -12.07
CA PHE A 113 -6.54 -3.71 -11.12
C PHE A 113 -6.79 -5.22 -10.99
N GLY A 114 -7.79 -5.77 -11.68
CA GLY A 114 -8.14 -7.19 -11.64
C GLY A 114 -8.70 -7.61 -10.27
N VAL A 115 -9.46 -6.74 -9.61
CA VAL A 115 -10.01 -6.95 -8.26
C VAL A 115 -11.51 -6.73 -8.22
N SER A 116 -12.18 -7.16 -7.14
CA SER A 116 -13.59 -6.84 -6.91
C SER A 116 -13.77 -5.39 -6.42
N ARG A 117 -14.97 -4.83 -6.61
CA ARG A 117 -15.31 -3.49 -6.07
C ARG A 117 -15.13 -3.39 -4.56
N THR A 118 -15.41 -4.46 -3.82
CA THR A 118 -15.22 -4.51 -2.36
C THR A 118 -13.76 -4.35 -1.98
N VAL A 119 -12.86 -5.05 -2.68
CA VAL A 119 -11.40 -4.95 -2.46
C VAL A 119 -10.90 -3.55 -2.83
N LEU A 120 -11.37 -2.99 -3.96
CA LEU A 120 -11.01 -1.63 -4.34
C LEU A 120 -11.46 -0.60 -3.27
N ARG A 121 -12.72 -0.67 -2.82
CA ARG A 121 -13.25 0.24 -1.79
C ARG A 121 -12.47 0.17 -0.48
N HIS A 122 -12.02 -1.03 -0.07
CA HIS A 122 -11.16 -1.17 1.11
C HIS A 122 -9.90 -0.31 0.99
N TRP A 123 -9.21 -0.40 -0.16
CA TRP A 123 -8.00 0.38 -0.41
C TRP A 123 -8.24 1.87 -0.58
N LEU A 124 -9.28 2.24 -1.33
CA LEU A 124 -9.65 3.65 -1.47
C LEU A 124 -10.03 4.28 -0.13
N GLY A 125 -10.68 3.51 0.77
CA GLY A 125 -10.96 3.96 2.14
C GLY A 125 -9.68 4.21 2.95
N LYS A 126 -8.68 3.32 2.88
CA LYS A 126 -7.38 3.52 3.52
C LYS A 126 -6.65 4.75 2.96
N LEU A 127 -6.62 4.88 1.64
CA LEU A 127 -6.00 6.00 0.94
C LEU A 127 -6.72 7.32 1.20
N ALA A 128 -8.02 7.30 1.49
CA ALA A 128 -8.75 8.48 1.93
C ALA A 128 -8.33 8.93 3.33
N GLY A 129 -8.13 7.99 4.27
CA GLY A 129 -7.58 8.29 5.59
C GLY A 129 -6.17 8.92 5.53
N GLN A 130 -5.40 8.59 4.49
CA GLN A 130 -4.07 9.15 4.23
C GLN A 130 -4.10 10.42 3.33
N GLY A 131 -5.27 10.89 2.91
CA GLY A 131 -5.41 12.12 2.12
C GLY A 131 -5.04 12.02 0.64
N PHE A 132 -4.96 10.82 0.05
CA PHE A 132 -4.71 10.63 -1.39
C PHE A 132 -5.99 10.76 -2.23
N VAL A 133 -7.13 10.38 -1.68
CA VAL A 133 -8.45 10.48 -2.32
C VAL A 133 -9.47 11.01 -1.34
N GLU A 134 -10.57 11.53 -1.85
CA GLU A 134 -11.76 11.84 -1.07
C GLU A 134 -12.97 11.09 -1.63
N HIS A 135 -13.88 10.69 -0.74
CA HIS A 135 -15.15 10.12 -1.14
C HIS A 135 -16.22 11.20 -1.16
N VAL A 136 -16.72 11.53 -2.35
CA VAL A 136 -17.80 12.49 -2.55
C VAL A 136 -19.13 11.74 -2.65
N GLN A 137 -20.05 12.06 -1.74
CA GLN A 137 -21.35 11.40 -1.65
C GLN A 137 -22.05 11.37 -3.02
N ARG A 138 -22.53 10.18 -3.40
CA ARG A 138 -23.26 9.91 -4.66
C ARG A 138 -22.48 10.20 -5.96
N ARG A 139 -21.20 10.56 -5.88
CA ARG A 139 -20.33 10.81 -7.05
C ARG A 139 -19.17 9.82 -7.15
N GLY A 140 -18.74 9.27 -6.01
CA GLY A 140 -17.67 8.27 -5.94
C GLY A 140 -16.39 8.89 -5.36
N TRP A 141 -15.23 8.44 -5.87
CA TRP A 141 -13.93 8.85 -5.33
C TRP A 141 -13.26 9.86 -6.24
N ARG A 142 -12.54 10.81 -5.67
CA ARG A 142 -11.73 11.79 -6.41
C ARG A 142 -10.33 11.83 -5.83
N SER A 143 -9.30 11.87 -6.67
CA SER A 143 -7.92 12.09 -6.23
C SER A 143 -7.78 13.49 -5.65
N ARG A 144 -6.94 13.63 -4.61
CA ARG A 144 -6.42 14.94 -4.22
C ARG A 144 -5.81 15.59 -5.47
N LEU A 145 -6.01 16.90 -5.62
CA LEU A 145 -5.36 17.66 -6.69
C LEU A 145 -4.01 18.17 -6.23
N PHE A 146 -3.02 18.11 -7.12
CA PHE A 146 -1.70 18.67 -6.89
C PHE A 146 -1.45 19.83 -7.86
N LEU A 147 -1.37 21.03 -7.31
CA LEU A 147 -1.06 22.24 -8.06
C LEU A 147 0.46 22.49 -8.04
N PRO A 148 1.04 23.11 -9.09
CA PRO A 148 2.47 23.39 -9.13
C PRO A 148 3.02 24.10 -7.88
N LYS A 149 2.27 25.07 -7.35
CA LYS A 149 2.65 25.84 -6.16
C LYS A 149 2.58 25.05 -4.85
N ASP A 150 1.84 23.92 -4.81
CA ASP A 150 1.69 23.15 -3.58
C ASP A 150 3.03 22.61 -3.09
N LEU A 151 3.93 22.29 -4.02
CA LEU A 151 5.27 21.79 -3.72
C LEU A 151 6.12 22.84 -3.00
N GLU A 152 6.12 24.07 -3.50
CA GLU A 152 6.88 25.18 -2.94
C GLU A 152 6.39 25.47 -1.53
N HIS A 153 5.08 25.67 -1.37
CA HIS A 153 4.47 25.96 -0.08
C HIS A 153 4.70 24.82 0.93
N TYR A 154 4.52 23.56 0.53
CA TYR A 154 4.78 22.43 1.42
C TYR A 154 6.25 22.36 1.82
N SER A 155 7.17 22.57 0.88
CA SER A 155 8.61 22.53 1.16
C SER A 155 9.07 23.64 2.10
N GLU A 156 8.49 24.84 1.98
CA GLU A 156 8.74 25.95 2.92
C GLU A 156 8.31 25.60 4.34
N VAL A 157 7.10 25.04 4.51
CA VAL A 157 6.61 24.63 5.83
C VAL A 157 7.42 23.45 6.37
N ARG A 158 7.72 22.45 5.53
CA ARG A 158 8.55 21.30 5.88
C ARG A 158 9.91 21.75 6.39
N GLU A 159 10.61 22.62 5.67
CA GLU A 159 11.90 23.16 6.06
C GLU A 159 11.83 23.82 7.45
N MET A 160 10.86 24.71 7.65
CA MET A 160 10.70 25.41 8.92
C MET A 160 10.45 24.44 10.08
N LEU A 161 9.54 23.48 9.90
CA LEU A 161 9.14 22.55 10.96
C LEU A 161 10.22 21.50 11.26
N GLU A 162 10.90 20.95 10.25
CA GLU A 162 11.98 20.00 10.47
C GLU A 162 13.19 20.65 11.15
N LEU A 163 13.57 21.87 10.75
CA LEU A 163 14.64 22.60 11.43
C LEU A 163 14.26 22.94 12.87
N MET A 164 13.00 23.29 13.13
CA MET A 164 12.50 23.53 14.47
C MET A 164 12.57 22.25 15.33
N ALA A 165 12.10 21.12 14.79
CA ALA A 165 12.17 19.82 15.45
C ALA A 165 13.63 19.45 15.76
N LEU A 166 14.52 19.50 14.78
CA LEU A 166 15.93 19.19 14.93
C LEU A 166 16.62 20.05 15.99
N ARG A 167 16.35 21.37 16.02
CA ARG A 167 16.87 22.28 17.05
C ARG A 167 16.41 21.91 18.45
N SER A 168 15.16 21.48 18.60
CA SER A 168 14.56 21.14 19.90
C SER A 168 15.10 19.85 20.51
N VAL A 169 15.72 18.98 19.70
CA VAL A 169 16.15 17.64 20.14
C VAL A 169 17.66 17.46 20.20
N ARG A 170 18.47 18.50 19.92
CA ARG A 170 19.95 18.39 19.80
C ARG A 170 20.62 17.60 20.92
N ASP A 171 20.23 17.85 22.17
CA ASP A 171 20.82 17.20 23.36
C ASP A 171 20.21 15.82 23.67
N ARG A 172 19.15 15.44 22.97
CA ARG A 172 18.43 14.16 23.09
C ARG A 172 18.72 13.20 21.94
N LEU A 173 19.46 13.62 20.92
CA LEU A 173 19.83 12.75 19.79
C LEU A 173 20.70 11.60 20.28
N ASP A 174 20.31 10.39 19.92
CA ASP A 174 21.02 9.15 20.21
C ASP A 174 22.03 8.87 19.10
N ALA A 175 23.32 8.84 19.46
CA ALA A 175 24.40 8.56 18.52
C ALA A 175 24.27 7.19 17.87
N THR A 176 23.83 6.16 18.62
CA THR A 176 23.66 4.80 18.08
C THR A 176 22.55 4.76 17.03
N MET A 177 21.44 5.48 17.26
CA MET A 177 20.36 5.60 16.26
C MET A 177 20.84 6.36 15.01
N LEU A 178 21.61 7.44 15.18
CA LEU A 178 22.17 8.19 14.05
C LEU A 178 23.15 7.34 13.22
N GLU A 179 23.99 6.52 13.87
CA GLU A 179 24.89 5.58 13.20
C GLU A 179 24.14 4.46 12.45
N GLU A 180 23.04 3.95 13.02
CA GLU A 180 22.17 2.98 12.35
C GLU A 180 21.58 3.55 11.06
N ILE A 181 20.99 4.75 11.13
CA ILE A 181 20.40 5.43 9.96
C ILE A 181 21.51 5.79 8.94
N LEU A 182 22.71 6.16 9.42
CA LEU A 182 23.85 6.43 8.55
C LEU A 182 24.28 5.19 7.77
N ALA A 183 24.35 4.03 8.42
CA ALA A 183 24.70 2.76 7.76
C ALA A 183 23.66 2.33 6.70
N GLY A 184 22.41 2.75 6.86
CA GLY A 184 21.32 2.55 5.88
C GLY A 184 21.36 3.48 4.67
N ASN A 185 22.16 4.56 4.71
CA ASN A 185 22.38 5.46 3.58
C ASN A 185 23.74 5.15 2.92
N GLN A 186 23.71 4.58 1.71
CA GLN A 186 24.91 4.15 0.98
C GLN A 186 24.91 4.77 -0.42
N PRO A 187 25.64 5.88 -0.65
CA PRO A 187 25.71 6.51 -1.96
C PRO A 187 26.38 5.63 -3.02
N LEU A 188 27.46 4.95 -2.63
CA LEU A 188 28.26 4.09 -3.48
C LEU A 188 28.30 2.70 -2.85
N SER A 189 27.44 1.80 -3.32
CA SER A 189 27.36 0.41 -2.86
C SER A 189 27.56 -0.55 -4.03
N GLU A 190 28.09 -1.75 -3.77
CA GLU A 190 28.26 -2.82 -4.77
C GLU A 190 26.89 -3.31 -5.26
N GLY A 191 26.30 -2.59 -6.22
CA GLY A 191 25.07 -2.98 -6.90
C GLY A 191 24.11 -1.82 -7.15
N LYS A 192 23.70 -1.08 -6.11
CA LYS A 192 22.77 0.08 -6.18
C LYS A 192 22.90 1.00 -4.96
N PRO A 193 22.74 2.33 -5.11
CA PRO A 193 22.67 3.25 -3.98
C PRO A 193 21.48 2.91 -3.06
N GLN A 194 21.64 3.14 -1.76
CA GLN A 194 20.62 2.90 -0.72
C GLN A 194 20.32 4.17 0.05
N ILE A 195 19.06 4.31 0.45
CA ILE A 195 18.57 5.44 1.25
C ILE A 195 17.80 4.91 2.44
N ASP A 196 18.10 5.48 3.60
CA ASP A 196 17.24 5.39 4.78
C ASP A 196 16.67 6.79 5.09
N ASN A 197 15.38 6.96 4.83
CA ASN A 197 14.62 8.19 5.04
C ASN A 197 14.15 8.37 6.51
N ARG A 198 14.48 7.44 7.42
CA ARG A 198 14.08 7.52 8.84
C ARG A 198 14.62 8.75 9.55
N LEU A 199 15.68 9.39 9.03
CA LEU A 199 16.25 10.60 9.64
C LEU A 199 15.17 11.68 9.88
N HIS A 200 14.31 11.95 8.89
CA HIS A 200 13.26 12.97 9.01
C HIS A 200 12.27 12.64 10.14
N GLY A 201 11.76 11.42 10.15
CA GLY A 201 10.82 10.95 11.17
C GLY A 201 11.44 10.97 12.58
N TYR A 202 12.73 10.66 12.68
CA TYR A 202 13.42 10.55 13.97
C TYR A 202 13.37 11.83 14.79
N TRP A 203 13.76 13.00 14.24
CA TRP A 203 13.68 14.25 14.99
C TRP A 203 12.26 14.79 15.13
N ILE A 204 11.35 14.48 14.19
CA ILE A 204 9.92 14.83 14.30
C ILE A 204 9.29 14.11 15.50
N GLU A 205 9.50 12.80 15.62
CA GLU A 205 9.01 11.98 16.73
C GLU A 205 9.65 12.40 18.04
N LEU A 206 10.99 12.51 18.08
CA LEU A 206 11.74 12.89 19.27
C LEU A 206 11.42 14.31 19.77
N SER A 207 10.90 15.19 18.89
CA SER A 207 10.51 16.55 19.29
C SER A 207 9.36 16.58 20.30
N GLU A 208 8.52 15.52 20.33
CA GLU A 208 7.29 15.43 21.14
C GLU A 208 6.34 16.62 20.94
N ASN A 209 6.53 17.40 19.86
CA ASN A 209 5.67 18.52 19.53
C ASN A 209 4.50 18.02 18.69
N HIS A 210 3.35 17.88 19.33
CA HIS A 210 2.17 17.31 18.69
C HIS A 210 1.73 18.09 17.43
N TYR A 211 2.01 19.40 17.33
CA TYR A 211 1.62 20.20 16.15
C TYR A 211 2.54 19.90 14.96
N ILE A 212 3.84 19.67 15.22
CA ILE A 212 4.77 19.23 14.19
C ILE A 212 4.37 17.83 13.70
N GLN A 213 4.11 16.91 14.64
CA GLN A 213 3.74 15.53 14.32
C GLN A 213 2.43 15.46 13.53
N ASP A 214 1.38 16.16 13.98
CA ASP A 214 0.08 16.22 13.29
C ASP A 214 0.20 16.78 11.85
N PHE A 215 1.06 17.79 11.65
CA PHE A 215 1.32 18.32 10.31
C PHE A 215 1.91 17.23 9.38
N PHE A 216 2.94 16.50 9.83
CA PHE A 216 3.58 15.47 9.02
C PHE A 216 2.70 14.22 8.86
N GLU A 217 1.88 13.88 9.84
CA GLU A 217 0.90 12.80 9.73
C GLU A 217 -0.14 13.10 8.64
N ARG A 218 -0.67 14.33 8.61
CA ARG A 218 -1.73 14.73 7.65
C ARG A 218 -1.22 15.06 6.26
N HIS A 219 -0.03 15.65 6.16
CA HIS A 219 0.48 16.19 4.89
C HIS A 219 1.72 15.48 4.35
N GLY A 220 2.49 14.84 5.23
CA GLY A 220 3.77 14.20 4.90
C GLY A 220 3.61 12.95 4.05
N VAL A 221 2.65 12.08 4.37
CA VAL A 221 2.45 10.79 3.66
C VAL A 221 2.23 11.01 2.16
N PHE A 222 1.41 12.00 1.79
CA PHE A 222 1.13 12.32 0.40
C PHE A 222 2.38 12.84 -0.35
N HIS A 223 3.14 13.76 0.26
CA HIS A 223 4.34 14.32 -0.35
C HIS A 223 5.51 13.34 -0.38
N ALA A 224 5.67 12.51 0.64
CA ALA A 224 6.65 11.44 0.67
C ALA A 224 6.46 10.51 -0.55
N ALA A 225 5.22 10.12 -0.83
CA ALA A 225 4.92 9.29 -1.99
C ALA A 225 5.19 10.00 -3.34
N ILE A 226 5.10 11.33 -3.41
CA ILE A 226 5.51 12.12 -4.58
C ILE A 226 7.04 12.15 -4.71
N PHE A 227 7.77 12.35 -3.61
CA PHE A 227 9.24 12.34 -3.61
C PHE A 227 9.81 10.96 -3.97
N ASP A 228 9.20 9.89 -3.49
CA ASP A 228 9.56 8.51 -3.86
C ASP A 228 9.38 8.29 -5.36
N LEU A 229 8.29 8.79 -5.95
CA LEU A 229 8.03 8.70 -7.39
C LEU A 229 9.01 9.56 -8.22
N ALA A 230 9.46 10.69 -7.67
CA ALA A 230 10.43 11.58 -8.31
C ALA A 230 11.88 11.08 -8.18
N THR A 231 12.15 10.15 -7.26
CA THR A 231 13.50 9.67 -6.93
C THR A 231 13.69 8.21 -7.36
N THR A 232 13.46 7.94 -8.65
CA THR A 232 13.58 6.59 -9.22
C THR A 232 14.91 6.34 -9.95
N GLU A 233 15.55 7.40 -10.43
CA GLU A 233 16.84 7.31 -11.13
C GLU A 233 17.97 7.03 -10.14
N MET A 234 18.89 6.12 -10.50
CA MET A 234 20.00 5.74 -9.62
C MET A 234 20.82 6.95 -9.16
N SER A 235 21.10 7.91 -10.04
CA SER A 235 21.85 9.12 -9.70
C SER A 235 21.12 10.04 -8.70
N ALA A 236 19.78 10.08 -8.76
CA ALA A 236 18.99 10.86 -7.81
C ALA A 236 18.97 10.21 -6.42
N VAL A 237 18.98 8.88 -6.38
CA VAL A 237 19.08 8.09 -5.14
C VAL A 237 20.46 8.27 -4.51
N GLU A 238 21.52 8.17 -5.33
CA GLU A 238 22.91 8.40 -4.91
C GLU A 238 23.08 9.80 -4.28
N GLU A 239 22.70 10.87 -5.00
CA GLU A 239 22.82 12.24 -4.49
C GLU A 239 22.03 12.45 -3.18
N MET A 240 20.85 11.82 -3.05
CA MET A 240 20.06 11.93 -1.83
C MET A 240 20.70 11.19 -0.64
N ALA A 241 21.27 10.00 -0.89
CA ALA A 241 22.04 9.27 0.11
C ALA A 241 23.26 10.10 0.57
N GLU A 242 23.98 10.74 -0.35
CA GLU A 242 25.13 11.60 0.00
C GLU A 242 24.70 12.73 0.93
N GLN A 243 23.59 13.40 0.60
CA GLN A 243 23.05 14.48 1.43
C GLN A 243 22.68 13.98 2.83
N HIS A 244 22.05 12.81 2.95
CA HIS A 244 21.73 12.22 4.25
C HIS A 244 22.98 11.88 5.06
N CYS A 245 23.99 11.26 4.44
CA CYS A 245 25.26 10.97 5.11
C CYS A 245 25.89 12.24 5.68
N VAL A 246 25.94 13.32 4.89
CA VAL A 246 26.51 14.61 5.35
C VAL A 246 25.71 15.19 6.51
N ILE A 247 24.37 15.10 6.52
CA ILE A 247 23.53 15.55 7.64
C ILE A 247 23.87 14.74 8.90
N LEU A 248 23.81 13.41 8.81
CA LEU A 248 24.01 12.50 9.94
C LEU A 248 25.42 12.61 10.53
N GLU A 249 26.44 12.66 9.68
CA GLU A 249 27.82 12.90 10.13
C GLU A 249 27.98 14.25 10.82
N SER A 250 27.32 15.30 10.32
CA SER A 250 27.35 16.62 10.96
C SER A 250 26.71 16.58 12.34
N LEU A 251 25.61 15.83 12.51
CA LEU A 251 24.95 15.61 13.81
C LEU A 251 25.85 14.84 14.78
N LEU A 252 26.48 13.75 14.33
CA LEU A 252 27.43 12.96 15.13
C LEU A 252 28.63 13.79 15.60
N LYS A 253 29.14 14.68 14.74
CA LYS A 253 30.22 15.63 15.05
C LYS A 253 29.74 16.87 15.82
N ARG A 254 28.43 16.96 16.14
CA ARG A 254 27.77 18.13 16.77
C ARG A 254 27.96 19.45 16.01
N ASN A 255 28.18 19.39 14.70
CA ASN A 255 28.23 20.56 13.83
C ASN A 255 26.83 21.01 13.42
N TRP A 256 26.08 21.57 14.37
CA TRP A 256 24.67 21.94 14.21
C TRP A 256 24.42 22.88 13.04
N LYS A 257 25.30 23.86 12.84
CA LYS A 257 25.17 24.84 11.76
C LYS A 257 25.27 24.18 10.39
N GLN A 258 26.18 23.21 10.24
CA GLN A 258 26.30 22.44 8.99
C GLN A 258 25.10 21.53 8.81
N ALA A 259 24.69 20.77 9.83
CA ALA A 259 23.55 19.88 9.76
C ALA A 259 22.27 20.61 9.30
N GLU A 260 21.96 21.76 9.91
CA GLU A 260 20.82 22.59 9.52
C GLU A 260 20.94 23.14 8.09
N SER A 261 22.13 23.63 7.71
CA SER A 261 22.32 24.15 6.36
C SER A 261 22.17 23.06 5.30
N VAL A 262 22.62 21.83 5.58
CA VAL A 262 22.53 20.73 4.61
C VAL A 262 21.10 20.19 4.56
N LEU A 263 20.41 20.06 5.71
CA LEU A 263 18.99 19.69 5.75
C LEU A 263 18.11 20.67 4.97
N SER A 264 18.30 21.98 5.16
CA SER A 264 17.59 23.02 4.39
C SER A 264 17.81 22.86 2.87
N LYS A 265 19.07 22.70 2.45
CA LYS A 265 19.40 22.48 1.03
C LYS A 265 18.80 21.19 0.49
N HIS A 266 18.87 20.10 1.25
CA HIS A 266 18.30 18.81 0.90
C HIS A 266 16.79 18.90 0.67
N ILE A 267 16.05 19.55 1.57
CA ILE A 267 14.59 19.74 1.44
C ILE A 267 14.27 20.51 0.15
N ARG A 268 15.00 21.59 -0.12
CA ARG A 268 14.79 22.42 -1.33
C ARG A 268 15.22 21.73 -2.62
N ALA A 269 16.22 20.85 -2.58
CA ALA A 269 16.71 20.11 -3.75
C ALA A 269 15.65 19.16 -4.35
N GLN A 270 14.61 18.81 -3.59
CA GLN A 270 13.51 17.98 -4.08
C GLN A 270 12.59 18.73 -5.06
N ILE A 271 12.51 20.07 -4.97
CA ILE A 271 11.63 20.89 -5.81
C ILE A 271 11.90 20.66 -7.31
N PRO A 272 13.11 20.93 -7.83
CA PRO A 272 13.37 20.79 -9.27
C PRO A 272 13.23 19.34 -9.78
N ARG A 273 13.39 18.34 -8.91
CA ARG A 273 13.20 16.92 -9.27
C ARG A 273 11.74 16.61 -9.54
N VAL A 274 10.86 17.01 -8.62
CA VAL A 274 9.41 16.84 -8.79
C VAL A 274 8.90 17.68 -9.96
N GLU A 275 9.41 18.90 -10.17
CA GLU A 275 9.06 19.72 -11.35
C GLU A 275 9.41 19.04 -12.68
N LYS A 276 10.61 18.44 -12.77
CA LYS A 276 11.01 17.67 -13.95
C LYS A 276 10.07 16.47 -14.19
N MET A 277 9.74 15.73 -13.14
CA MET A 277 8.79 14.61 -13.22
C MET A 277 7.39 15.09 -13.64
N LEU A 278 6.89 16.20 -13.08
CA LEU A 278 5.61 16.79 -13.44
C LEU A 278 5.55 17.16 -14.93
N ALA A 279 6.63 17.72 -15.48
CA ALA A 279 6.71 18.06 -16.89
C ALA A 279 6.61 16.81 -17.77
N GLN A 280 7.26 15.70 -17.38
CA GLN A 280 7.19 14.42 -18.08
C GLN A 280 5.76 13.84 -18.06
N ILE A 281 5.16 13.71 -16.86
CA ILE A 281 3.80 13.16 -16.69
C ILE A 281 2.77 13.95 -17.52
N ARG A 282 2.88 15.29 -17.54
CA ARG A 282 1.96 16.14 -18.31
C ARG A 282 2.19 16.08 -19.81
N SER A 283 3.39 15.71 -20.26
CA SER A 283 3.68 15.49 -21.68
C SER A 283 3.17 14.14 -22.18
N GLU A 284 3.18 13.10 -21.34
CA GLU A 284 2.66 11.76 -21.66
C GLU A 284 1.12 11.70 -21.69
N GLY A 285 0.45 12.63 -21.01
CA GLY A 285 -1.01 12.74 -20.97
C GLY A 285 -1.65 13.59 -22.08
N LYS A 286 -0.85 14.16 -22.99
CA LYS A 286 -1.31 14.90 -24.18
C LYS A 286 -1.24 14.04 -25.43
#